data_AF-A0A7S0TX21-F1
#
_entry.id   AF-A0A7S0TX21-F1
#
_cell.length_a   1.000
_cell.length_b   1.000
_cell.length_c   1.000
_cell.angle_alpha   90.00
_cell.angle_beta   90.00
_cell.angle_gamma   90.00
#
_symmetry.space_group_name_H-M   'P 1'
#
loop_
_entity.id
_entity.type
_entity.pdbx_description
1 polymer ?
#
loop_
_entity_poly.entity_id
_entity_poly.type
_entity_poly.pdbx_seq_one_letter_code
_entity_poly.pdbx_strand_id
1 'polypeptide(L)'
;EEVYRIPTIPEDWIGWEMGEAFCSRCMSSKELDVLSPRTIGKPELLVAYLEWAVGALTRQGLQLQTLPFIRVYEFVGGHVMKNPGMVSLAKLWEGRVYADLGLKEEAEKSRAAAGSLELDPAQEREFEQHIRQREMLRTATAASQQNQGLDGGR
;
A
#
# COMPACT_ATOMS: atom_id res chain seq x y z
N GLU A 1 3.69 23.04 -18.73
CA GLU A 1 3.08 22.39 -17.56
C GLU A 1 3.71 21.02 -17.38
N GLU A 2 4.18 20.72 -16.18
CA GLU A 2 4.60 19.36 -15.84
C GLU A 2 3.33 18.50 -15.76
N VAL A 3 3.19 17.51 -16.66
CA VAL A 3 2.02 16.63 -16.70
C VAL A 3 2.22 15.56 -15.62
N TYR A 4 1.66 15.79 -14.44
CA TYR A 4 1.59 14.77 -13.40
C TYR A 4 0.65 13.66 -13.86
N ARG A 5 1.21 12.52 -14.29
CA ARG A 5 0.42 11.37 -14.72
C ARG A 5 -0.06 10.59 -13.50
N ILE A 6 -1.24 10.97 -13.01
CA ILE A 6 -1.97 10.19 -12.01
C ILE A 6 -2.48 8.92 -12.72
N PRO A 7 -2.23 7.73 -12.17
CA PRO A 7 -2.74 6.48 -12.73
C PRO A 7 -4.27 6.50 -12.80
N THR A 8 -4.81 6.08 -13.95
CA THR A 8 -6.27 5.98 -14.16
C THR A 8 -6.76 4.54 -14.25
N ILE A 9 -5.83 3.60 -14.39
CA ILE A 9 -6.09 2.16 -14.36
C ILE A 9 -5.46 1.53 -13.11
N PRO A 10 -6.07 0.50 -12.51
CA PRO A 10 -5.61 -0.08 -11.24
C PRO A 10 -4.16 -0.59 -11.24
N GLU A 11 -3.70 -1.15 -12.35
CA GLU A 11 -2.37 -1.77 -12.48
C GLU A 11 -1.25 -0.73 -12.44
N ASP A 12 -1.49 0.45 -13.01
CA ASP A 12 -0.53 1.55 -13.06
C ASP A 12 -0.24 2.15 -11.68
N TRP A 13 -1.01 1.79 -10.64
CA TRP A 13 -0.72 2.19 -9.27
C TRP A 13 0.45 1.42 -8.65
N ILE A 14 0.81 0.26 -9.20
CA ILE A 14 1.95 -0.53 -8.72
C ILE A 14 3.23 0.27 -8.94
N GLY A 15 3.94 0.54 -7.85
CA GLY A 15 5.20 1.29 -7.88
C GLY A 15 5.06 2.77 -8.24
N TRP A 16 3.86 3.28 -8.49
CA TRP A 16 3.65 4.71 -8.71
C TRP A 16 3.78 5.47 -7.40
N GLU A 17 4.61 6.50 -7.37
CA GLU A 17 4.84 7.33 -6.19
C GLU A 17 4.33 8.76 -6.39
N MET A 18 3.82 9.34 -5.32
CA MET A 18 3.42 10.74 -5.31
C MET A 18 4.66 11.61 -5.10
N GLY A 19 5.20 12.17 -6.19
CA GLY A 19 6.40 13.00 -6.12
C GLY A 19 6.19 14.31 -5.35
N GLU A 20 7.25 14.82 -4.72
CA GLU A 20 7.26 16.07 -3.93
C GLU A 20 6.67 17.28 -4.65
N ALA A 21 6.94 17.42 -5.95
CA ALA A 21 6.40 18.50 -6.77
C ALA A 21 4.87 18.44 -6.88
N PHE A 22 4.30 17.23 -7.00
CA PHE A 22 2.86 17.03 -7.02
C PHE A 22 2.23 17.34 -5.65
N CYS A 23 2.83 16.84 -4.56
CA CYS A 23 2.39 17.14 -3.20
C CYS A 23 2.37 18.65 -2.93
N SER A 24 3.44 19.35 -3.31
CA SER A 24 3.57 20.80 -3.17
C SER A 24 2.47 21.54 -3.95
N ARG A 25 2.11 21.07 -5.15
CA ARG A 25 1.02 21.65 -5.94
C ARG A 25 -0.35 21.43 -5.28
N CYS A 26 -0.62 20.23 -4.76
CA CYS A 26 -1.85 19.93 -4.02
C CYS A 26 -2.03 20.81 -2.78
N MET A 27 -0.94 21.26 -2.16
CA MET A 27 -0.98 22.15 -0.99
C MET A 27 -1.00 23.65 -1.31
N SER A 28 -0.69 24.07 -2.54
CA SER A 28 -0.44 25.49 -2.87
C SER A 28 -1.30 26.06 -4.00
N SER A 29 -1.93 25.22 -4.81
CA SER A 29 -2.68 25.67 -5.99
C SER A 29 -4.03 26.27 -5.65
N LYS A 30 -4.36 27.46 -6.19
CA LYS A 30 -5.73 28.01 -6.14
C LYS A 30 -6.71 27.29 -7.09
N GLU A 31 -6.20 26.49 -8.02
CA GLU A 31 -6.98 25.80 -9.06
C GLU A 31 -7.40 24.37 -8.68
N LEU A 32 -6.68 23.75 -7.75
CA LEU A 32 -7.09 22.51 -7.09
C LEU A 32 -7.72 22.91 -5.77
N ASP A 33 -8.75 22.20 -5.30
CA ASP A 33 -9.20 22.33 -3.91
C ASP A 33 -8.00 21.99 -3.02
N VAL A 34 -7.32 23.04 -2.53
CA VAL A 34 -6.08 22.92 -1.74
C VAL A 34 -6.30 21.86 -0.67
N LEU A 35 -5.42 20.87 -0.59
CA LEU A 35 -5.47 19.88 0.48
C LEU A 35 -4.58 20.36 1.63
N SER A 36 -5.21 20.89 2.67
CA SER A 36 -4.56 21.44 3.86
C SER A 36 -5.38 21.07 5.10
N PRO A 37 -4.82 21.22 6.31
CA PRO A 37 -5.58 20.96 7.54
C PRO A 37 -6.88 21.78 7.59
N ARG A 38 -6.86 23.01 7.05
CA ARG A 38 -8.00 23.92 7.05
C ARG A 38 -9.11 23.47 6.10
N THR A 39 -8.76 23.01 4.90
CA THR A 39 -9.73 22.61 3.86
C THR A 39 -10.28 21.21 4.09
N ILE A 40 -9.46 20.32 4.64
CA ILE A 40 -9.89 18.98 5.09
C ILE A 40 -10.73 19.08 6.37
N GLY A 41 -10.42 20.04 7.25
CA GLY A 41 -11.14 20.31 8.49
C GLY A 41 -10.85 19.32 9.61
N LYS A 42 -10.88 18.01 9.34
CA LYS A 42 -10.61 16.93 10.30
C LYS A 42 -9.68 15.86 9.69
N PRO A 43 -8.39 16.15 9.53
CA PRO A 43 -7.45 15.24 8.86
C PRO A 43 -7.29 13.89 9.59
N GLU A 44 -7.36 13.85 10.92
CA GLU A 44 -7.30 12.62 11.72
C GLU A 44 -8.46 11.68 11.39
N LEU A 45 -9.66 12.24 11.21
CA LEU A 45 -10.85 11.46 10.86
C LEU A 45 -10.77 10.93 9.43
N LEU A 46 -10.22 11.74 8.51
CA LEU A 46 -9.96 11.30 7.14
C LEU A 46 -8.98 10.12 7.11
N VAL A 47 -7.88 10.21 7.85
CA VAL A 47 -6.89 9.13 7.98
C VAL A 47 -7.53 7.85 8.55
N ALA A 48 -8.32 7.96 9.60
CA ALA A 48 -9.04 6.80 10.17
C ALA A 48 -10.04 6.17 9.18
N TYR A 49 -10.70 6.99 8.35
CA TYR A 49 -11.59 6.50 7.31
C TYR A 49 -10.82 5.80 6.18
N LEU A 50 -9.69 6.36 5.75
CA LEU A 50 -8.81 5.76 4.76
C LEU A 50 -8.25 4.41 5.24
N GLU A 51 -7.86 4.33 6.51
CA GLU A 51 -7.45 3.07 7.16
C GLU A 51 -8.54 2.01 7.10
N TRP A 52 -9.76 2.37 7.50
CA TRP A 52 -10.91 1.48 7.42
C TRP A 52 -11.16 1.02 5.97
N ALA A 53 -11.09 1.93 5.00
CA ALA A 53 -11.30 1.62 3.58
C ALA A 53 -10.23 0.65 3.05
N VAL A 54 -8.95 0.90 3.37
CA VAL A 54 -7.83 0.00 3.03
C VAL A 54 -8.08 -1.40 3.57
N GLY A 55 -8.44 -1.52 4.85
CA GLY A 55 -8.76 -2.81 5.46
C GLY A 55 -9.96 -3.49 4.82
N ALA A 56 -11.02 -2.73 4.50
CA ALA A 56 -12.24 -3.26 3.90
C ALA A 56 -11.99 -3.80 2.48
N LEU A 57 -11.32 -3.02 1.62
CA LEU A 57 -10.98 -3.42 0.25
C LEU A 57 -10.07 -4.65 0.23
N THR A 58 -9.05 -4.67 1.09
CA THR A 58 -8.11 -5.80 1.17
C THR A 58 -8.83 -7.09 1.58
N ARG A 59 -9.76 -7.05 2.54
CA ARG A 59 -10.57 -8.21 2.94
C ARG A 59 -11.49 -8.74 1.84
N GLN A 60 -11.85 -7.89 0.88
CA GLN A 60 -12.67 -8.28 -0.28
C GLN A 60 -11.83 -8.74 -1.49
N GLY A 61 -10.51 -8.82 -1.36
CA GLY A 61 -9.62 -9.18 -2.47
C GLY A 61 -9.50 -8.09 -3.54
N LEU A 62 -9.64 -6.82 -3.13
CA LEU A 62 -9.54 -5.65 -4.02
C LEU A 62 -8.19 -4.93 -3.83
N GLN A 63 -7.09 -5.68 -3.86
CA GLN A 63 -5.73 -5.18 -3.58
C GLN A 63 -5.33 -3.98 -4.46
N LEU A 64 -5.58 -4.04 -5.76
CA LEU A 64 -5.20 -2.95 -6.67
C LEU A 64 -5.99 -1.67 -6.37
N GLN A 65 -7.28 -1.81 -6.05
CA GLN A 65 -8.14 -0.69 -5.68
C GLN A 65 -7.76 -0.08 -4.33
N THR A 66 -7.03 -0.80 -3.48
CA THR A 66 -6.51 -0.32 -2.20
C THR A 66 -5.37 0.69 -2.37
N LEU A 67 -4.51 0.55 -3.41
CA LEU A 67 -3.31 1.37 -3.59
C LEU A 67 -3.58 2.89 -3.65
N PRO A 68 -4.59 3.41 -4.38
CA PRO A 68 -4.92 4.84 -4.36
C PRO A 68 -5.23 5.36 -2.95
N PHE A 69 -5.93 4.58 -2.12
CA PHE A 69 -6.28 4.99 -0.75
C PHE A 69 -5.03 5.05 0.13
N ILE A 70 -4.10 4.11 -0.05
CA ILE A 70 -2.79 4.15 0.62
C ILE A 70 -2.03 5.42 0.22
N ARG A 71 -2.06 5.83 -1.05
CA ARG A 71 -1.40 7.06 -1.51
C ARG A 71 -1.99 8.32 -0.91
N VAL A 72 -3.32 8.39 -0.80
CA VAL A 72 -3.97 9.52 -0.12
C VAL A 72 -3.66 9.50 1.38
N TYR A 73 -3.65 8.33 2.01
CA TYR A 73 -3.29 8.16 3.42
C TYR A 73 -1.86 8.65 3.68
N GLU A 74 -0.90 8.23 2.85
CA GLU A 74 0.50 8.64 2.89
C GLU A 74 0.63 10.16 2.74
N PHE A 75 -0.05 10.75 1.75
CA PHE A 75 -0.06 12.19 1.51
C PHE A 75 -0.61 12.96 2.71
N VAL A 76 -1.79 12.61 3.22
CA VAL A 76 -2.41 13.31 4.35
C VAL A 76 -1.55 13.16 5.60
N GLY A 77 -1.07 11.94 5.90
CA GLY A 77 -0.20 11.69 7.04
C GLY A 77 1.10 12.49 6.98
N GLY A 78 1.81 12.42 5.85
CA GLY A 78 3.12 13.05 5.68
C GLY A 78 3.09 14.56 5.48
N HIS A 79 2.15 15.09 4.71
CA HIS A 79 2.16 16.49 4.27
C HIS A 79 1.15 17.37 5.01
N VAL A 80 -0.05 16.86 5.27
CA VAL A 80 -1.10 17.61 5.96
C VAL A 80 -0.88 17.56 7.47
N MET A 81 -0.71 16.35 8.02
CA MET A 81 -0.54 16.12 9.46
C MET A 81 0.92 16.17 9.92
N LYS A 82 1.88 16.06 8.98
CA LYS A 82 3.32 16.04 9.27
C LYS A 82 3.73 14.94 10.26
N ASN A 83 3.11 13.78 10.14
CA ASN A 83 3.38 12.60 10.96
C ASN A 83 4.17 11.55 10.17
N PRO A 84 5.48 11.39 10.42
CA PRO A 84 6.31 10.42 9.70
C PRO A 84 5.89 8.96 9.97
N GLY A 85 5.34 8.65 11.15
CA GLY A 85 4.85 7.31 11.47
C GLY A 85 3.69 6.87 10.57
N MET A 86 2.88 7.82 10.10
CA MET A 86 1.82 7.52 9.13
C MET A 86 2.39 7.20 7.74
N VAL A 87 3.45 7.88 7.31
CA VAL A 87 4.14 7.56 6.04
C VAL A 87 4.68 6.13 6.09
N SER A 88 5.35 5.78 7.19
CA SER A 88 5.86 4.43 7.40
C SER A 88 4.74 3.38 7.43
N LEU A 89 3.60 3.67 8.06
CA LEU A 89 2.47 2.73 8.10
C LEU A 89 1.87 2.53 6.71
N ALA A 90 1.78 3.60 5.91
CA ALA A 90 1.34 3.54 4.53
C ALA A 90 2.24 2.59 3.71
N LYS A 91 3.56 2.68 3.88
CA LYS A 91 4.54 1.80 3.22
C LYS A 91 4.40 0.34 3.65
N LEU A 92 4.04 0.07 4.91
CA LEU A 92 3.77 -1.31 5.36
C LEU A 92 2.49 -1.88 4.76
N TRP A 93 1.42 -1.09 4.68
CA TRP A 93 0.21 -1.51 3.99
C TRP A 93 0.46 -1.75 2.51
N GLU A 94 1.23 -0.87 1.87
CA GLU A 94 1.63 -1.03 0.48
C GLU A 94 2.40 -2.34 0.30
N GLY A 95 3.40 -2.60 1.15
CA GLY A 95 4.17 -3.84 1.11
C GLY A 95 3.31 -5.09 1.32
N ARG A 96 2.31 -5.01 2.21
CA ARG A 96 1.32 -6.08 2.39
C ARG A 96 0.50 -6.29 1.12
N VAL A 97 -0.03 -5.23 0.52
CA VAL A 97 -0.82 -5.30 -0.72
C VAL A 97 0.00 -5.91 -1.86
N TYR A 98 1.27 -5.53 -2.01
CA TYR A 98 2.16 -6.15 -2.99
C TYR A 98 2.44 -7.63 -2.70
N ALA A 99 2.65 -8.00 -1.43
CA ALA A 99 2.80 -9.40 -1.05
C ALA A 99 1.53 -10.22 -1.33
N ASP A 100 0.34 -9.64 -1.11
CA ASP A 100 -0.96 -10.22 -1.46
C ASP A 100 -1.09 -10.46 -2.97
N LEU A 101 -0.58 -9.56 -3.80
CA LEU A 101 -0.53 -9.67 -5.26
C LEU A 101 0.59 -10.61 -5.76
N GLY A 102 1.46 -11.11 -4.87
CA GLY A 102 2.59 -11.96 -5.22
C GLY A 102 3.80 -11.23 -5.81
N LEU A 103 3.85 -9.90 -5.64
CA LEU A 103 4.89 -8.98 -6.10
C LEU A 103 5.96 -8.81 -5.01
N LYS A 104 6.92 -9.75 -4.96
CA LYS A 104 7.87 -9.86 -3.85
C LYS A 104 8.85 -8.69 -3.79
N GLU A 105 9.40 -8.28 -4.93
CA GLU A 105 10.40 -7.21 -4.97
C GLU A 105 9.81 -5.87 -4.56
N GLU A 106 8.59 -5.57 -5.02
CA GLU A 106 7.85 -4.37 -4.66
C GLU A 106 7.50 -4.37 -3.17
N ALA A 107 7.07 -5.52 -2.63
CA ALA A 107 6.79 -5.66 -1.22
C ALA A 107 8.01 -5.38 -0.33
N GLU A 108 9.19 -5.90 -0.73
CA GLU A 108 10.45 -5.67 -0.03
C GLU A 108 10.90 -4.20 -0.12
N LYS A 109 10.77 -3.57 -1.30
CA LYS A 109 11.05 -2.14 -1.49
C LYS A 109 10.17 -1.28 -0.57
N SER A 110 8.87 -1.54 -0.51
CA SER A 110 7.96 -0.80 0.38
C SER A 110 8.29 -1.05 1.86
N ARG A 111 8.61 -2.28 2.27
CA ARG A 111 9.03 -2.56 3.66
C ARG A 111 10.32 -1.82 4.02
N ALA A 112 11.30 -1.79 3.13
CA ALA A 112 12.54 -1.04 3.35
C ALA A 112 12.28 0.47 3.46
N ALA A 113 11.38 1.01 2.62
CA ALA A 113 10.98 2.42 2.64
C ALA A 113 10.18 2.81 3.89
N ALA A 114 9.51 1.87 4.56
CA ALA A 114 8.82 2.14 5.83
C ALA A 114 9.80 2.60 6.93
N GLY A 115 11.08 2.22 6.84
CA GLY A 115 12.08 2.51 7.85
C GLY A 115 11.77 1.84 9.20
N SER A 116 12.40 2.33 10.28
CA SER A 116 12.04 1.91 11.64
C SER A 116 10.80 2.67 12.09
N LEU A 117 9.62 2.19 11.73
CA LEU A 117 8.53 2.29 12.69
C LEU A 117 9.02 1.56 13.93
N GLU A 118 8.89 2.16 15.11
CA GLU A 118 8.67 1.35 16.30
C GLU A 118 7.31 0.67 16.11
N LEU A 119 7.28 -0.36 15.25
CA LEU A 119 6.17 -1.26 15.14
C LEU A 119 6.04 -1.92 16.50
N ASP A 120 4.80 -1.99 16.99
CA ASP A 120 4.51 -2.92 18.08
C ASP A 120 5.02 -4.31 17.64
N PRO A 121 5.92 -4.96 18.41
CA PRO A 121 6.46 -6.28 18.08
C PRO A 121 5.39 -7.34 17.78
N ALA A 122 4.13 -7.12 18.17
CA ALA A 122 3.01 -7.95 17.77
C ALA A 122 2.66 -7.83 16.28
N GLN A 123 2.64 -6.61 15.73
CA GLN A 123 2.27 -6.35 14.33
C GLN A 123 3.35 -6.83 13.35
N GLU A 124 4.63 -6.68 13.71
CA GLU A 124 5.73 -7.21 12.90
C GLU A 124 5.68 -8.75 12.82
N ARG A 125 5.38 -9.42 13.94
CA ARG A 125 5.20 -10.89 13.96
C ARG A 125 4.02 -11.35 13.11
N GLU A 126 2.91 -10.62 13.14
CA GLU A 126 1.72 -10.96 12.33
C GLU A 126 2.04 -10.85 10.83
N PHE A 127 2.76 -9.81 10.41
CA PHE A 127 3.19 -9.62 9.03
C PHE A 127 4.12 -10.75 8.56
N GLU A 128 5.12 -11.12 9.37
CA GLU A 128 6.03 -12.22 9.03
C GLU A 128 5.34 -13.58 8.95
N GLN A 129 4.37 -13.84 9.85
CA GLN A 129 3.56 -15.06 9.79
C GLN A 129 2.72 -15.12 8.53
N HIS A 130 2.13 -14.00 8.12
CA HIS A 130 1.35 -13.90 6.88
C HIS A 130 2.20 -14.19 5.63
N ILE A 131 3.42 -13.65 5.55
CA ILE A 131 4.35 -13.94 4.45
C ILE A 131 4.71 -15.43 4.42
N ARG A 132 5.12 -16.00 5.56
CA ARG A 132 5.51 -17.42 5.64
C ARG A 132 4.37 -18.36 5.27
N GLN A 133 3.15 -18.10 5.74
CA GLN A 133 1.99 -18.93 5.39
C GLN A 133 1.73 -18.96 3.88
N ARG A 134 1.88 -17.81 3.20
CA ARG A 134 1.70 -17.77 1.74
C ARG A 134 2.83 -18.41 0.96
N GLU A 135 4.09 -18.26 1.40
CA GLU A 135 5.21 -18.96 0.77
C GLU A 135 5.05 -20.49 0.89
N MET A 136 4.59 -20.98 2.05
CA MET A 136 4.25 -22.41 2.24
C MET A 136 3.10 -22.87 1.35
N LEU A 137 2.04 -22.06 1.21
CA LEU A 137 0.93 -22.38 0.31
C LEU A 137 1.38 -22.38 -1.16
N ARG A 138 2.23 -21.45 -1.59
CA ARG A 138 2.81 -21.43 -2.95
C ARG A 138 3.66 -22.66 -3.23
N THR A 139 4.55 -23.03 -2.31
CA THR A 139 5.39 -24.24 -2.47
C THR A 139 4.58 -25.52 -2.43
N ALA A 140 3.59 -25.63 -1.54
CA ALA A 140 2.67 -26.78 -1.51
C ALA A 140 1.86 -26.90 -2.81
N THR A 141 1.39 -25.79 -3.37
CA THR A 141 0.64 -25.78 -4.63
C THR A 141 1.53 -26.16 -5.81
N ALA A 142 2.77 -25.64 -5.86
CA ALA A 142 3.75 -25.99 -6.89
C ALA A 142 4.17 -27.47 -6.84
N ALA A 143 4.40 -28.03 -5.64
CA ALA A 143 4.73 -29.43 -5.45
C ALA A 143 3.55 -30.36 -5.83
N SER A 144 2.32 -29.95 -5.55
CA SER A 144 1.11 -30.71 -5.91
C SER A 144 0.90 -30.78 -7.43
N GLN A 145 1.25 -29.71 -8.16
CA GLN A 145 1.15 -29.67 -9.62
C GLN A 145 2.24 -30.50 -10.31
N GLN A 146 3.45 -30.61 -9.74
CA GLN A 146 4.50 -31.49 -10.25
C GLN A 146 4.17 -32.98 -10.07
N ASN A 147 3.52 -33.37 -8.98
CA ASN A 147 3.12 -34.78 -8.76
C ASN A 147 1.93 -35.21 -9.64
N GLN A 148 1.01 -34.31 -10.01
CA GLN A 148 -0.09 -34.64 -10.91
C GLN A 148 0.33 -34.76 -12.40
N GLY A 149 1.48 -34.21 -12.77
CA GLY A 149 2.04 -34.35 -14.13
C GLY A 149 2.71 -35.70 -14.42
N LEU A 150 2.95 -36.53 -13.40
CA LEU A 150 3.65 -37.82 -13.53
C LEU A 150 2.73 -39.05 -13.56
N ASP A 151 1.45 -38.92 -13.19
CA ASP A 151 0.49 -40.03 -13.12
C ASP A 151 -0.46 -40.14 -14.34
N GLY A 152 -0.35 -39.23 -15.31
CA GLY A 152 -1.18 -39.23 -16.52
C GLY A 152 -0.60 -39.97 -17.74
N GLY A 153 0.55 -40.64 -17.58
CA GLY A 153 1.26 -41.32 -18.66
C GLY A 153 1.27 -42.83 -18.53
N ARG A 154 0.13 -43.49 -18.72
CA ARG A 154 0.05 -44.92 -19.03
C ARG A 154 -1.06 -45.20 -20.04
#